data_AF-A0A7J9ZX51-F1
#
_entry.id   AF-A0A7J9ZX51-F1
#
_cell.length_a   1.000
_cell.length_b   1.000
_cell.length_c   1.000
_cell.angle_alpha   90.00
_cell.angle_beta   90.00
_cell.angle_gamma   90.00
#
_symmetry.space_group_name_H-M   'P 1'
#
loop_
_entity.id
_entity.type
_entity.pdbx_description
1 polymer ?
#
loop_
_entity_poly.entity_id
_entity_poly.type
_entity_poly.pdbx_seq_one_letter_code
_entity_poly.pdbx_strand_id
1 'polypeptide(L)' 'EVVQDNRIVMSMDGPGGAPTLMNLDLAADSGGTRVTVSQTFDNSEERDQAEQGSNMLLDGLTAFLAKD' A
#
# COMPACT_ATOMS: atom_id res chain seq x y z
N GLU A 1 -7.87 7.88 -7.55
CA GLU A 1 -9.10 8.38 -6.86
C GLU A 1 -8.76 8.65 -5.41
N VAL A 2 -9.33 9.68 -4.78
CA VAL A 2 -9.10 9.96 -3.37
C VAL A 2 -10.45 10.12 -2.67
N VAL A 3 -10.65 9.32 -1.63
CA VAL A 3 -11.76 9.44 -0.68
C VAL A 3 -11.15 9.84 0.65
N GLN A 4 -11.43 11.08 1.06
CA GLN A 4 -10.85 11.65 2.27
C GLN A 4 -11.07 10.73 3.48
N ASP A 5 -10.02 10.54 4.28
CA ASP A 5 -9.99 9.73 5.51
C ASP A 5 -10.36 8.25 5.35
N ASN A 6 -10.47 7.74 4.10
CA ASN A 6 -10.93 6.38 3.84
C ASN A 6 -10.07 5.63 2.82
N ARG A 7 -9.78 6.24 1.65
CA ARG A 7 -9.15 5.50 0.55
C ARG A 7 -8.34 6.37 -0.38
N ILE A 8 -7.22 5.83 -0.84
CA ILE A 8 -6.43 6.37 -1.95
C ILE A 8 -6.20 5.27 -2.97
N VAL A 9 -6.49 5.56 -4.23
CA VAL A 9 -6.12 4.72 -5.38
C VAL A 9 -5.04 5.43 -6.15
N MET A 10 -3.87 4.81 -6.21
CA MET A 10 -2.64 5.35 -6.80
C MET A 10 -2.09 4.43 -7.89
N SER A 11 -1.54 5.03 -8.94
CA SER A 11 -0.78 4.30 -9.95
C SER A 11 0.67 4.20 -9.52
N MET A 12 1.23 3.00 -9.63
CA MET A 12 2.62 2.69 -9.29
C MET A 12 3.37 2.34 -10.57
N ASP A 13 4.38 3.14 -10.90
CA ASP A 13 5.28 2.85 -12.01
C ASP A 13 6.30 1.79 -11.59
N GLY A 14 6.35 0.69 -12.33
CA GLY A 14 7.33 -0.38 -12.15
C GLY A 14 8.46 -0.31 -13.19
N PRO A 15 9.62 -0.95 -12.94
CA PRO A 15 10.71 -0.98 -13.91
C PRO A 15 10.29 -1.75 -15.18
N GLY A 16 10.15 -1.03 -16.30
CA GLY A 16 9.92 -1.63 -17.62
C GLY A 16 8.53 -2.24 -17.86
N GLY A 17 7.60 -2.10 -16.90
CA GLY A 17 6.25 -2.65 -16.96
C GLY A 17 5.16 -1.60 -17.17
N ALA A 18 3.93 -2.05 -17.39
CA ALA A 18 2.76 -1.17 -17.34
C ALA A 18 2.52 -0.72 -15.89
N PRO A 19 2.03 0.52 -15.67
CA PRO A 19 1.69 0.97 -14.32
C PRO A 19 0.66 0.05 -13.67
N THR A 20 0.86 -0.28 -12.40
CA THR A 20 -0.10 -1.07 -11.62
C THR A 20 -0.90 -0.18 -10.68
N LEU A 21 -2.14 -0.56 -10.37
CA LEU A 21 -2.94 0.16 -9.39
C LEU A 21 -2.71 -0.41 -7.99
N MET A 22 -2.50 0.49 -7.04
CA MET A 22 -2.45 0.20 -5.60
C MET A 22 -3.59 0.94 -4.90
N ASN A 23 -4.32 0.22 -4.06
CA ASN A 23 -5.26 0.82 -3.13
C ASN A 23 -4.64 0.85 -1.73
N LEU A 24 -4.79 2.00 -1.08
CA LEU A 24 -4.59 2.17 0.34
C LEU A 24 -5.94 2.45 0.97
N ASP A 25 -6.38 1.56 1.86
CA ASP A 25 -7.62 1.69 2.61
C ASP A 25 -7.31 1.93 4.10
N LEU A 26 -8.04 2.88 4.68
CA LEU A 26 -7.98 3.25 6.10
C LEU A 26 -9.30 2.88 6.75
N ALA A 27 -9.24 2.10 7.82
CA ALA A 27 -10.40 1.75 8.61
C ALA A 27 -10.11 1.95 10.10
N ALA A 28 -11.11 2.41 10.85
CA ALA A 28 -11.02 2.43 12.30
C ALA A 28 -10.84 1.01 12.84
N ASP A 29 -9.94 0.83 13.81
CA ASP A 29 -9.72 -0.41 14.54
C ASP A 29 -9.73 -0.13 16.04
N SER A 30 -9.92 -1.14 16.88
CA SER A 30 -9.99 -0.96 18.33
C SER A 30 -8.67 -0.40 18.86
N GLY A 31 -8.63 0.91 19.11
CA GLY A 31 -7.43 1.61 19.61
C GLY A 31 -6.48 2.11 18.53
N GLY A 32 -6.87 2.14 17.25
CA GLY A 32 -6.00 2.65 16.18
C GLY A 32 -6.67 2.73 14.81
N THR A 33 -5.84 2.79 13.77
CA THR A 33 -6.27 2.72 12.37
C THR A 33 -5.66 1.49 11.73
N ARG A 34 -6.48 0.66 11.09
CA ARG A 34 -6.04 -0.40 10.21
C ARG A 34 -5.73 0.19 8.84
N VAL A 35 -4.48 0.07 8.42
CA VAL A 35 -4.02 0.41 7.07
C VAL A 35 -3.94 -0.87 6.26
N THR A 36 -4.58 -0.91 5.10
CA THR A 36 -4.51 -2.04 4.17
C THR A 36 -4.00 -1.56 2.82
N VAL A 37 -2.95 -2.20 2.32
CA VAL A 37 -2.45 -1.99 0.96
C VAL A 37 -2.87 -3.20 0.12
N SER A 38 -3.47 -2.96 -1.04
CA SER A 38 -3.86 -4.03 -1.95
C SER A 38 -3.50 -3.70 -3.39
N GLN A 39 -3.03 -4.72 -4.10
CA GLN A 39 -2.67 -4.69 -5.51
C GLN A 39 -3.10 -6.02 -6.14
N THR A 40 -3.32 -6.02 -7.46
CA THR A 40 -3.64 -7.23 -8.22
C THR A 40 -2.57 -7.43 -9.28
N PHE A 41 -2.08 -8.66 -9.40
CA PHE A 41 -1.00 -9.03 -10.32
C PHE A 41 -1.43 -10.26 -11.12
N ASP A 42 -0.99 -10.33 -12.37
CA ASP A 42 -1.28 -11.45 -13.26
C ASP A 42 -0.35 -12.64 -12.99
N ASN A 43 0.82 -12.40 -12.39
CA ASN A 43 1.79 -13.44 -12.06
C ASN A 43 2.35 -13.30 -10.64
N SER A 44 2.87 -14.43 -10.12
CA SER A 44 3.39 -14.52 -8.77
C SER A 44 4.74 -13.80 -8.58
N GLU A 45 5.56 -13.70 -9.62
CA GLU A 45 6.88 -13.06 -9.51
C GLU A 45 6.75 -11.55 -9.25
N GLU A 46 5.88 -10.88 -9.99
CA GLU A 46 5.55 -9.46 -9.77
C GLU A 46 4.92 -9.24 -8.41
N ARG A 47 3.99 -10.13 -8.00
CA ARG A 47 3.38 -10.10 -6.66
C ARG A 47 4.45 -10.17 -5.57
N ASP A 48 5.39 -11.11 -5.66
CA ASP A 48 6.39 -11.35 -4.61
C ASP A 48 7.39 -10.17 -4.49
N GLN A 49 7.71 -9.52 -5.62
CA GLN A 49 8.50 -8.28 -5.61
C GLN A 49 7.72 -7.11 -5.00
N ALA A 50 6.44 -6.95 -5.37
CA ALA A 50 5.59 -5.89 -4.85
C ALA A 50 5.25 -6.07 -3.35
N GLU A 51 5.14 -7.31 -2.88
CA GLU A 51 4.94 -7.63 -1.46
C GLU A 51 6.12 -7.12 -0.62
N GLN A 52 7.35 -7.38 -1.07
CA GLN A 52 8.55 -6.86 -0.41
C GLN A 52 8.56 -5.32 -0.37
N GLY A 53 8.27 -4.66 -1.49
CA GLY A 53 8.19 -3.20 -1.55
C GLY A 53 7.09 -2.63 -0.64
N SER A 54 5.93 -3.29 -0.58
CA SER A 54 4.80 -2.88 0.26
C SER A 54 5.13 -3.04 1.75
N ASN A 55 5.80 -4.11 2.15
CA ASN A 55 6.27 -4.30 3.51
C ASN A 55 7.26 -3.20 3.92
N MET A 56 8.21 -2.85 3.05
CA MET A 56 9.13 -1.73 3.32
C MET A 56 8.41 -0.39 3.51
N LEU A 57 7.35 -0.12 2.74
CA LEU A 57 6.53 1.09 2.90
C LEU A 57 5.78 1.09 4.24
N LEU A 58 5.20 -0.04 4.64
CA LEU A 58 4.48 -0.19 5.91
C LEU A 58 5.43 -0.12 7.12
N ASP A 59 6.62 -0.67 7.01
CA ASP A 59 7.68 -0.53 8.02
C ASP A 59 8.10 0.92 8.19
N GLY A 60 8.29 1.64 7.07
CA GLY A 60 8.59 3.07 7.06
C GLY A 60 7.49 3.91 7.70
N LEU A 61 6.22 3.63 7.37
CA LEU A 61 5.07 4.29 7.99
C LEU A 61 5.01 4.00 9.49
N THR A 62 5.24 2.76 9.90
CA THR A 62 5.28 2.38 11.32
C THR A 62 6.37 3.14 12.06
N ALA A 63 7.57 3.22 11.49
CA ALA A 63 8.68 3.96 12.06
C ALA A 63 8.43 5.48 12.09
N PHE A 64 7.71 6.03 11.12
CA PHE A 64 7.30 7.43 11.10
C PHE A 64 6.31 7.73 12.22
N LEU A 65 5.26 6.91 12.36
CA LEU A 65 4.23 7.08 13.39
C LEU A 65 4.77 6.87 14.82
N ALA A 66 5.82 6.06 14.98
CA ALA A 66 6.46 5.84 16.28
C ALA A 66 7.36 7.00 16.76
N LYS A 67 7.60 8.02 15.92
CA LYS A 67 8.43 9.19 16.26
C LYS A 67 7.66 10.31 16.96
N ASP A 68 6.35 10.15 17.17
CA ASP A 68 5.48 11.08 17.89
C ASP A 68 5.14 10.56 19.31
#